data_AF-A0A239LMR5-F1
#
_entry.id   AF-A0A239LMR5-F1
#
_cell.length_a   1.000
_cell.length_b   1.000
_cell.length_c   1.000
_cell.angle_alpha   90.00
_cell.angle_beta   90.00
_cell.angle_gamma   90.00
#
_symmetry.space_group_name_H-M   'P 1'
#
loop_
_entity.id
_entity.type
_entity.pdbx_description
1 polymer ?
#
loop_
_entity_poly.entity_id
_entity_poly.type
_entity_poly.pdbx_seq_one_letter_code
_entity_poly.pdbx_strand_id
1 'polypeptide(L)'
;MKNALRGKMLALVLVGATALGWTTSSTSVHAQDSGAAATFNPADLMPEIPALEAWRNSPHADLSKEAFRHWDEEEDKLIPETCAKCHSTTGYLEFLGADGSEPGVVSKQEIDPEHASGIACMACHNTVAQNMTSVIFPSGDEAEVFTSDIRCMTCHGGRASTVQVNDKMEELGNPESDSVAADLAFINIHYRPAAATRFGGEVRGGYEYDGMEYAGYYFHDRDSQTCNDCHSPHSLEVKVESCTDCHDEVDAANAETMRLVRSSKADYDANGDTSEGIHAEIAALHGQLYDAISSYADAVLGQPVIFRGTNYPYFFNDTNGNGEADDDEVAFPNRYQSWSPRLLKAAYNYNFISKDPGGYTHNPYYQLQLAYDSIADLAEGGSGVEVMGERPDE
;
A
#
# COMPACT_ATOMS: atom_id res chain seq x y z
N MET A 1 39.81 -69.27 -0.04
CA MET A 1 40.99 -70.15 -0.15
C MET A 1 42.26 -69.31 -0.01
N LYS A 2 43.08 -69.62 1.01
CA LYS A 2 44.53 -69.36 1.18
C LYS A 2 45.00 -67.89 1.16
N ASN A 3 45.28 -67.26 2.32
CA ASN A 3 46.47 -67.37 3.20
C ASN A 3 47.85 -67.24 2.50
N ALA A 4 48.61 -66.21 2.92
CA ALA A 4 49.98 -66.27 3.51
C ALA A 4 50.84 -65.06 3.06
N LEU A 5 51.20 -64.13 3.95
CA LEU A 5 52.36 -64.15 4.88
C LEU A 5 53.75 -64.18 4.21
N ARG A 6 54.50 -63.09 4.42
CA ARG A 6 55.95 -62.98 4.74
C ARG A 6 56.23 -61.47 4.89
N GLY A 7 56.94 -60.93 5.88
CA GLY A 7 57.89 -61.47 6.82
C GLY A 7 59.05 -60.47 6.95
N LYS A 8 58.99 -59.65 8.02
CA LYS A 8 59.99 -58.79 8.68
C LYS A 8 61.38 -58.58 8.03
N MET A 9 61.83 -57.31 8.02
CA MET A 9 63.18 -56.99 8.48
C MET A 9 63.21 -55.61 9.17
N LEU A 10 63.70 -55.62 10.41
CA LEU A 10 63.79 -54.51 11.35
C LEU A 10 65.16 -53.85 11.16
N ALA A 11 65.21 -52.54 10.90
CA ALA A 11 66.45 -51.76 10.98
C ALA A 11 66.29 -50.73 12.11
N LEU A 12 67.03 -50.98 13.18
CA LEU A 12 67.19 -50.11 14.34
C LEU A 12 68.10 -48.95 13.95
N VAL A 13 67.63 -47.71 14.02
CA VAL A 13 68.51 -46.52 13.97
C VAL A 13 68.33 -45.77 15.29
N LEU A 14 69.37 -45.80 16.11
CA LEU A 14 69.55 -44.92 17.26
C LEU A 14 69.63 -43.47 16.76
N VAL A 15 68.74 -42.61 17.25
CA VAL A 15 68.93 -41.16 17.18
C VAL A 15 69.12 -40.66 18.61
N GLY A 16 70.32 -40.14 18.88
CA GLY A 16 70.71 -39.59 20.17
C GLY A 16 69.92 -38.33 20.50
N ALA A 17 69.49 -38.24 21.75
CA ALA A 17 68.90 -37.03 22.31
C ALA A 17 69.96 -35.92 22.35
N THR A 18 69.80 -34.92 21.49
CA THR A 18 70.44 -33.61 21.64
C THR A 18 69.38 -32.64 22.13
N ALA A 19 69.55 -32.19 23.38
CA ALA A 19 68.78 -31.10 23.95
C ALA A 19 69.21 -29.80 23.27
N LEU A 20 68.38 -29.30 22.34
CA LEU A 20 68.42 -27.90 21.92
C LEU A 20 67.19 -27.21 22.49
N GLY A 21 67.42 -26.26 23.39
CA GLY A 21 66.37 -25.40 23.94
C GLY A 21 65.72 -24.58 22.83
N TRP A 22 64.41 -24.77 22.65
CA TRP A 22 63.61 -23.93 21.79
C TRP A 22 63.18 -22.72 22.62
N THR A 23 63.86 -21.59 22.39
CA THR A 23 63.35 -20.28 22.79
C THR A 23 62.09 -20.00 21.98
N THR A 24 60.95 -19.92 22.65
CA THR A 24 59.71 -19.38 22.07
C THR A 24 59.97 -17.93 21.70
N SER A 25 60.24 -17.65 20.42
CA SER A 25 60.15 -16.29 19.90
C SER A 25 58.67 -15.97 19.74
N SER A 26 58.07 -15.35 20.76
CA SER A 26 56.82 -14.63 20.63
C SER A 26 57.07 -13.44 19.71
N THR A 27 56.76 -13.60 18.42
CA THR A 27 56.57 -12.46 17.53
C THR A 27 55.28 -11.76 17.93
N SER A 28 55.37 -10.90 18.93
CA SER A 28 54.40 -9.85 19.16
C SER A 28 54.43 -8.94 17.95
N VAL A 29 53.35 -8.99 17.16
CA VAL A 29 53.06 -7.94 16.18
C VAL A 29 52.85 -6.65 16.97
N HIS A 30 53.89 -5.84 17.10
CA HIS A 30 53.75 -4.50 17.63
C HIS A 30 53.02 -3.67 16.58
N ALA A 31 51.85 -3.16 16.95
CA ALA A 31 51.22 -2.07 16.21
C ALA A 31 52.26 -0.96 16.04
N GLN A 32 52.41 -0.42 14.84
CA GLN A 32 53.26 0.74 14.61
C GLN A 32 52.80 1.87 15.53
N ASP A 33 53.72 2.44 16.31
CA ASP A 33 53.47 3.67 17.06
C ASP A 33 52.98 4.74 16.07
N SER A 34 51.70 5.07 16.16
CA SER A 34 51.11 6.18 15.42
C SER A 34 51.65 7.47 16.00
N GLY A 35 52.50 8.16 15.24
CA GLY A 35 52.87 9.55 15.55
C GLY A 35 51.60 10.38 15.70
N ALA A 36 51.58 11.28 16.71
CA ALA A 36 50.47 12.15 17.12
C ALA A 36 49.23 12.01 16.22
N ALA A 37 48.43 10.97 16.49
CA ALA A 37 47.23 10.71 15.74
C ALA A 37 46.35 11.96 15.87
N ALA A 38 45.97 12.56 14.74
CA ALA A 38 44.84 13.45 14.73
C ALA A 38 43.69 12.69 15.39
N THR A 39 43.27 13.12 16.57
CA THR A 39 42.14 12.55 17.27
C THR A 39 40.91 12.96 16.49
N PHE A 40 40.57 12.19 15.45
CA PHE A 40 39.26 12.29 14.84
C PHE A 40 38.27 11.76 15.87
N ASN A 41 37.42 12.64 16.37
CA ASN A 41 36.27 12.19 17.13
C ASN A 41 35.38 11.40 16.14
N PRO A 42 35.07 10.12 16.39
CA PRO A 42 34.18 9.37 15.52
C PRO A 42 32.81 10.04 15.34
N ALA A 43 32.38 10.87 16.31
CA ALA A 43 31.17 11.68 16.18
C ALA A 43 31.27 12.79 15.12
N ASP A 44 32.49 13.24 14.78
CA ASP A 44 32.74 14.22 13.71
C ASP A 44 32.88 13.54 12.33
N LEU A 45 32.92 12.21 12.29
CA LEU A 45 32.95 11.39 11.08
C LEU A 45 31.56 10.80 10.81
N MET A 46 30.54 11.66 10.74
CA MET A 46 29.24 11.20 10.27
C MET A 46 29.32 11.01 8.75
N PRO A 47 29.22 9.77 8.23
CA PRO A 47 29.29 9.54 6.80
C PRO A 47 28.12 10.26 6.11
N GLU A 48 28.37 10.73 4.89
CA GLU A 48 27.28 11.18 4.03
C GLU A 48 26.31 10.01 3.83
N ILE A 49 25.03 10.22 4.17
CA ILE A 49 23.97 9.24 3.95
C ILE A 49 23.33 9.60 2.61
N PRO A 50 23.51 8.76 1.56
CA PRO A 50 22.91 9.03 0.26
C PRO A 50 21.38 9.16 0.38
N ALA A 51 20.81 10.07 -0.42
CA ALA A 51 19.37 10.35 -0.47
C ALA A 51 18.71 10.82 0.86
N LEU A 52 19.48 11.12 1.90
CA LEU A 52 18.94 11.64 3.16
C LEU A 52 18.13 12.93 2.96
N GLU A 53 18.64 13.86 2.16
CA GLU A 53 17.92 15.10 1.84
C GLU A 53 16.65 14.85 1.01
N ALA A 54 16.67 13.88 0.10
CA ALA A 54 15.46 13.51 -0.64
C ALA A 54 14.38 12.95 0.31
N TRP A 55 14.78 12.07 1.25
CA TRP A 55 13.89 11.54 2.27
C TRP A 55 13.35 12.62 3.21
N ARG A 56 14.20 13.54 3.70
CA ARG A 56 13.79 14.65 4.58
C ARG A 56 12.71 15.54 3.98
N ASN A 57 12.70 15.68 2.66
CA ASN A 57 11.72 16.47 1.93
C ASN A 57 10.52 15.63 1.42
N SER A 58 10.48 14.34 1.75
CA SER A 58 9.40 13.44 1.34
C SER A 58 8.21 13.48 2.29
N PRO A 59 7.01 13.10 1.80
CA PRO A 59 5.85 12.89 2.66
C PRO A 59 6.07 11.91 3.82
N HIS A 60 6.98 10.94 3.70
CA HIS A 60 7.28 9.98 4.77
C HIS A 60 8.08 10.58 5.94
N ALA A 61 8.75 11.71 5.74
CA ALA A 61 9.46 12.44 6.79
C ALA A 61 8.68 13.67 7.28
N ASP A 62 7.52 13.98 6.68
CA ASP A 62 6.74 15.17 7.02
C ASP A 62 5.86 14.94 8.25
N LEU A 63 6.49 15.00 9.42
CA LEU A 63 5.84 14.84 10.72
C LEU A 63 4.87 15.98 11.07
N SER A 64 4.65 16.96 10.19
CA SER A 64 3.61 17.97 10.39
C SER A 64 2.24 17.53 9.89
N LYS A 65 2.16 16.42 9.15
CA LYS A 65 0.94 15.96 8.49
C LYS A 65 0.09 15.08 9.39
N GLU A 66 -1.22 15.11 9.10
CA GLU A 66 -2.25 14.30 9.75
C GLU A 66 -1.85 12.83 9.88
N ALA A 67 -1.20 12.27 8.85
CA ALA A 67 -0.73 10.89 8.86
C ALA A 67 0.17 10.55 10.07
N PHE A 68 0.87 11.50 10.67
CA PHE A 68 1.73 11.25 11.83
C PHE A 68 1.28 11.99 13.09
N ARG A 69 0.28 12.87 12.98
CA ARG A 69 -0.15 13.80 14.05
C ARG A 69 -1.62 13.67 14.44
N HIS A 70 -2.37 12.78 13.79
CA HIS A 70 -3.79 12.52 14.09
C HIS A 70 -4.06 12.34 15.59
N TRP A 71 -3.13 11.70 16.31
CA TRP A 71 -3.28 11.34 17.72
C TRP A 71 -2.82 12.41 18.70
N ASP A 72 -2.41 13.59 18.24
CA ASP A 72 -1.92 14.68 19.11
C ASP A 72 -2.94 15.15 20.15
N GLU A 73 -4.22 15.09 19.77
CA GLU A 73 -5.37 15.55 20.56
C GLU A 73 -6.06 14.41 21.33
N GLU A 74 -5.63 13.16 21.12
CA GLU A 74 -6.14 11.99 21.84
C GLU A 74 -5.70 12.00 23.31
N GLU A 75 -6.44 11.32 24.18
CA GLU A 75 -6.18 11.33 25.63
C GLU A 75 -4.80 10.75 25.99
N ASP A 76 -4.43 9.62 25.37
CA ASP A 76 -3.15 8.95 25.62
C ASP A 76 -2.01 9.51 24.78
N LYS A 77 -2.31 10.24 23.69
CA LYS A 77 -1.35 10.77 22.72
C LYS A 77 -0.43 9.69 22.17
N LEU A 78 -1.01 8.53 21.88
CA LEU A 78 -0.31 7.40 21.29
C LEU A 78 -0.93 7.04 19.95
N ILE A 79 -0.09 6.56 19.04
CA ILE A 79 -0.54 5.91 17.83
C ILE A 79 -1.10 4.52 18.23
N PRO A 80 -2.38 4.22 17.97
CA PRO A 80 -2.97 2.93 18.30
C PRO A 80 -2.32 1.79 17.53
N GLU A 81 -2.36 0.58 18.09
CA GLU A 81 -1.80 -0.66 17.53
C GLU A 81 -2.21 -0.85 16.06
N THR A 82 -3.49 -0.63 15.74
CA THR A 82 -4.03 -0.84 14.39
C THR A 82 -3.55 0.20 13.36
N CYS A 83 -2.92 1.29 13.80
CA CYS A 83 -2.40 2.38 12.97
C CYS A 83 -0.87 2.38 12.96
N ALA A 84 -0.24 1.97 14.06
CA ALA A 84 1.20 2.03 14.27
C ALA A 84 2.03 1.34 13.18
N LYS A 85 1.52 0.25 12.59
CA LYS A 85 2.18 -0.48 11.48
C LYS A 85 2.59 0.42 10.32
N CYS A 86 1.74 1.39 9.94
CA CYS A 86 1.92 2.21 8.75
C CYS A 86 2.20 3.68 9.06
N HIS A 87 2.10 4.07 10.34
CA HIS A 87 2.21 5.46 10.78
C HIS A 87 3.39 5.67 11.75
N SER A 88 4.26 4.66 11.91
CA SER A 88 5.50 4.78 12.65
C SER A 88 6.54 3.76 12.15
N THR A 89 7.82 4.13 12.22
CA THR A 89 8.91 3.19 11.91
C THR A 89 8.94 2.04 12.91
N THR A 90 8.80 2.33 14.20
CA THR A 90 8.82 1.32 15.27
C THR A 90 7.70 0.30 15.11
N GLY A 91 6.46 0.75 14.88
CA GLY A 91 5.34 -0.17 14.65
C GLY A 91 5.50 -1.03 13.39
N TYR A 92 6.16 -0.52 12.34
CA TYR A 92 6.50 -1.35 11.18
C TYR A 92 7.58 -2.40 11.51
N LEU A 93 8.60 -2.02 12.29
CA LEU A 93 9.63 -2.96 12.73
C LEU A 93 9.07 -4.06 13.63
N GLU A 94 8.18 -3.72 14.55
CA GLU A 94 7.45 -4.69 15.38
C GLU A 94 6.62 -5.64 14.50
N PHE A 95 5.86 -5.09 13.54
CA PHE A 95 5.08 -5.89 12.61
C PHE A 95 5.93 -6.90 11.85
N LEU A 96 7.13 -6.50 11.41
CA LEU A 96 8.06 -7.41 10.75
C LEU A 96 8.77 -8.38 11.71
N GLY A 97 8.77 -8.10 13.02
CA GLY A 97 9.65 -8.75 14.00
C GLY A 97 11.13 -8.38 13.81
N ALA A 98 11.41 -7.26 13.16
CA ALA A 98 12.77 -6.80 12.83
C ALA A 98 13.54 -6.27 14.06
N ASP A 99 12.82 -5.90 15.12
CA ASP A 99 13.33 -5.48 16.42
C ASP A 99 13.40 -6.62 17.45
N GLY A 100 12.97 -7.83 17.07
CA GLY A 100 12.86 -9.00 17.96
C GLY A 100 11.47 -9.24 18.54
N SER A 101 10.49 -8.40 18.19
CA SER A 101 9.07 -8.61 18.50
C SER A 101 8.50 -9.82 17.75
N GLU A 102 7.35 -10.32 18.21
CA GLU A 102 6.65 -11.41 17.54
C GLU A 102 6.05 -10.88 16.21
N PRO A 103 6.40 -11.47 15.04
CA PRO A 103 5.91 -10.98 13.75
C PRO A 103 4.38 -10.90 13.68
N GLY A 104 3.87 -9.82 13.11
CA GLY A 104 2.44 -9.52 13.00
C GLY A 104 1.84 -8.87 14.24
N VAL A 105 2.57 -8.76 15.35
CA VAL A 105 2.12 -8.08 16.58
C VAL A 105 2.67 -6.65 16.58
N VAL A 106 1.80 -5.68 16.84
CA VAL A 106 2.15 -4.26 16.91
C VAL A 106 1.58 -3.67 18.20
N SER A 107 2.38 -2.91 18.91
CA SER A 107 2.03 -2.20 20.13
C SER A 107 1.69 -0.73 19.85
N LYS A 108 1.09 -0.05 20.81
CA LYS A 108 0.89 1.41 20.73
C LYS A 108 2.23 2.13 20.68
N GLN A 109 2.33 3.17 19.85
CA GLN A 109 3.59 3.89 19.63
C GLN A 109 3.51 5.33 20.12
N GLU A 110 4.63 5.86 20.60
CA GLU A 110 4.76 7.29 20.92
C GLU A 110 4.69 8.14 19.64
N ILE A 111 4.31 9.41 19.76
CA ILE A 111 4.25 10.37 18.63
C ILE A 111 5.52 11.24 18.58
N ASP A 112 6.40 11.15 19.59
CA ASP A 112 7.63 11.95 19.64
C ASP A 112 8.52 11.63 18.42
N PRO A 113 8.97 12.63 17.64
CA PRO A 113 9.91 12.44 16.53
C PRO A 113 11.18 11.64 16.87
N GLU A 114 11.62 11.63 18.13
CA GLU A 114 12.74 10.80 18.59
C GLU A 114 12.42 9.30 18.51
N HIS A 115 11.16 8.91 18.69
CA HIS A 115 10.70 7.52 18.74
C HIS A 115 9.72 7.12 17.60
N ALA A 116 9.13 8.10 16.91
CA ALA A 116 8.21 7.94 15.78
C ALA A 116 8.53 8.95 14.67
N SER A 117 9.71 8.75 14.06
CA SER A 117 10.28 9.56 12.98
C SER A 117 9.57 9.37 11.62
N GLY A 118 8.25 9.21 11.62
CA GLY A 118 7.47 8.90 10.42
C GLY A 118 7.90 7.54 9.87
N ILE A 119 8.15 7.46 8.56
CA ILE A 119 8.72 6.27 7.92
C ILE A 119 10.18 6.54 7.57
N ALA A 120 11.07 6.20 8.50
CA ALA A 120 12.50 6.42 8.44
C ALA A 120 13.26 5.29 7.71
N CYS A 121 14.55 5.49 7.47
CA CYS A 121 15.42 4.59 6.70
C CYS A 121 15.28 3.12 7.14
N MET A 122 15.26 2.88 8.45
CA MET A 122 15.24 1.53 9.02
C MET A 122 13.95 0.76 8.73
N ALA A 123 12.83 1.44 8.41
CA ALA A 123 11.61 0.77 7.98
C ALA A 123 11.90 -0.14 6.77
N CYS A 124 12.67 0.35 5.80
CA CYS A 124 13.00 -0.41 4.59
C CYS A 124 14.41 -1.03 4.60
N HIS A 125 15.35 -0.44 5.32
CA HIS A 125 16.77 -0.84 5.36
C HIS A 125 17.10 -1.65 6.62
N ASN A 126 16.44 -2.79 6.78
CA ASN A 126 16.77 -3.79 7.79
C ASN A 126 16.80 -5.20 7.18
N THR A 127 17.42 -6.14 7.86
CA THR A 127 17.60 -7.51 7.35
C THR A 127 16.27 -8.21 7.06
N VAL A 128 15.23 -7.99 7.88
CA VAL A 128 13.93 -8.65 7.66
C VAL A 128 13.25 -8.08 6.43
N ALA A 129 13.11 -6.75 6.35
CA ALA A 129 12.49 -6.07 5.21
C ALA A 129 13.22 -6.35 3.87
N GLN A 130 14.53 -6.55 3.89
CA GLN A 130 15.32 -6.89 2.70
C GLN A 130 15.15 -8.34 2.23
N ASN A 131 14.70 -9.23 3.11
CA ASN A 131 14.52 -10.66 2.81
C ASN A 131 13.03 -11.05 2.72
N MET A 132 12.12 -10.08 2.69
CA MET A 132 10.70 -10.35 2.43
C MET A 132 10.52 -10.94 1.03
N THR A 133 9.70 -11.98 0.94
CA THR A 133 9.37 -12.66 -0.33
C THR A 133 7.87 -12.77 -0.57
N SER A 134 7.05 -12.35 0.40
CA SER A 134 5.60 -12.32 0.27
C SER A 134 4.96 -11.21 1.09
N VAL A 135 3.74 -10.84 0.71
CA VAL A 135 2.89 -9.88 1.42
C VAL A 135 1.49 -10.47 1.55
N ILE A 136 0.89 -10.32 2.73
CA ILE A 136 -0.50 -10.71 3.00
C ILE A 136 -1.38 -9.46 2.88
N PHE A 137 -2.38 -9.51 2.01
CA PHE A 137 -3.35 -8.44 1.81
C PHE A 137 -4.51 -8.54 2.81
N PRO A 138 -5.33 -7.47 2.97
CA PRO A 138 -6.48 -7.50 3.87
C PRO A 138 -7.48 -8.63 3.58
N SER A 139 -7.54 -9.14 2.35
CA SER A 139 -8.35 -10.31 1.97
C SER A 139 -7.87 -11.63 2.59
N GLY A 140 -6.66 -11.65 3.15
CA GLY A 140 -5.97 -12.87 3.57
C GLY A 140 -5.19 -13.57 2.45
N ASP A 141 -5.29 -13.10 1.20
CA ASP A 141 -4.46 -13.63 0.12
C ASP A 141 -3.00 -13.23 0.32
N GLU A 142 -2.12 -14.17 0.00
CA GLU A 142 -0.68 -13.97 0.01
C GLU A 142 -0.17 -13.85 -1.43
N ALA A 143 0.57 -12.77 -1.72
CA ALA A 143 1.26 -12.59 -2.99
C ALA A 143 2.77 -12.80 -2.81
N GLU A 144 3.37 -13.63 -3.65
CA GLU A 144 4.83 -13.78 -3.72
C GLU A 144 5.44 -12.62 -4.51
N VAL A 145 6.36 -11.87 -3.89
CA VAL A 145 7.04 -10.73 -4.50
C VAL A 145 8.52 -10.80 -4.15
N PHE A 146 9.35 -11.08 -5.16
CA PHE A 146 10.80 -11.22 -5.01
C PHE A 146 11.58 -9.96 -5.36
N THR A 147 10.86 -8.86 -5.59
CA THR A 147 11.38 -7.55 -5.92
C THR A 147 11.33 -6.61 -4.72
N SER A 148 12.11 -5.53 -4.80
CA SER A 148 12.42 -4.69 -3.66
C SER A 148 11.27 -3.76 -3.23
N ASP A 149 10.26 -3.61 -4.09
CA ASP A 149 9.03 -2.86 -3.88
C ASP A 149 8.02 -3.57 -2.96
N ILE A 150 8.24 -4.84 -2.61
CA ILE A 150 7.43 -5.55 -1.60
C ILE A 150 7.29 -4.75 -0.29
N ARG A 151 8.34 -3.99 0.07
CA ARG A 151 8.39 -3.15 1.28
C ARG A 151 7.34 -2.05 1.28
N CYS A 152 6.87 -1.62 0.10
CA CYS A 152 5.82 -0.63 -0.04
C CYS A 152 4.44 -1.25 0.24
N MET A 153 4.25 -2.51 -0.18
CA MET A 153 2.94 -3.15 -0.30
C MET A 153 2.28 -3.46 1.05
N THR A 154 3.05 -3.63 2.12
CA THR A 154 2.49 -3.85 3.46
C THR A 154 1.64 -2.67 3.96
N CYS A 155 2.03 -1.45 3.57
CA CYS A 155 1.31 -0.23 3.95
C CYS A 155 0.36 0.22 2.84
N HIS A 156 0.81 0.13 1.58
CA HIS A 156 0.04 0.53 0.40
C HIS A 156 -0.89 -0.57 -0.15
N GLY A 157 -1.23 -1.58 0.67
CA GLY A 157 -2.20 -2.63 0.35
C GLY A 157 -3.61 -2.36 0.88
N GLY A 158 -3.83 -1.22 1.55
CA GLY A 158 -5.11 -0.91 2.21
C GLY A 158 -5.30 -1.65 3.54
N ARG A 159 -6.51 -1.55 4.09
CA ARG A 159 -6.92 -2.12 5.39
C ARG A 159 -8.24 -2.89 5.35
N ALA A 160 -8.89 -2.95 4.20
CA ALA A 160 -10.10 -3.72 3.97
C ALA A 160 -10.08 -4.27 2.54
N SER A 161 -10.99 -5.18 2.24
CA SER A 161 -11.16 -5.86 0.96
C SER A 161 -12.62 -6.27 0.82
N THR A 162 -12.96 -6.94 -0.28
CA THR A 162 -14.25 -7.66 -0.41
C THR A 162 -14.59 -8.49 0.84
N VAL A 163 -13.59 -9.13 1.45
CA VAL A 163 -13.78 -10.03 2.61
C VAL A 163 -14.39 -9.28 3.79
N GLN A 164 -13.84 -8.13 4.18
CA GLN A 164 -14.38 -7.37 5.32
C GLN A 164 -15.80 -6.86 5.06
N VAL A 165 -16.15 -6.55 3.81
CA VAL A 165 -17.52 -6.16 3.45
C VAL A 165 -18.47 -7.35 3.63
N ASN A 166 -18.10 -8.52 3.11
CA ASN A 166 -18.91 -9.74 3.21
C ASN A 166 -19.04 -10.24 4.66
N ASP A 167 -17.93 -10.27 5.41
CA ASP A 167 -17.92 -10.65 6.83
C ASP A 167 -18.88 -9.77 7.64
N LYS A 168 -18.93 -8.46 7.34
CA LYS A 168 -19.85 -7.55 8.02
C LYS A 168 -21.31 -7.85 7.70
N MET A 169 -21.62 -8.24 6.46
CA MET A 169 -22.98 -8.67 6.09
C MET A 169 -23.37 -9.95 6.80
N GLU A 170 -22.47 -10.94 6.86
CA GLU A 170 -22.69 -12.22 7.52
C GLU A 170 -22.89 -12.02 9.04
N GLU A 171 -22.07 -11.20 9.69
CA GLU A 171 -22.18 -10.86 11.11
C GLU A 171 -23.58 -10.31 11.45
N LEU A 172 -24.15 -9.50 10.56
CA LEU A 172 -25.49 -8.91 10.71
C LEU A 172 -26.63 -9.84 10.24
N GLY A 173 -26.32 -11.08 9.86
CA GLY A 173 -27.31 -12.07 9.44
C GLY A 173 -27.84 -11.87 8.01
N ASN A 174 -27.02 -11.31 7.11
CA ASN A 174 -27.34 -11.02 5.71
C ASN A 174 -28.63 -10.21 5.57
N PRO A 175 -28.64 -8.94 6.02
CA PRO A 175 -29.81 -8.07 5.92
C PRO A 175 -30.25 -7.86 4.47
N GLU A 176 -31.51 -7.47 4.29
CA GLU A 176 -32.10 -7.18 2.97
C GLU A 176 -31.30 -6.11 2.22
N SER A 177 -30.97 -6.36 0.95
CA SER A 177 -30.07 -5.53 0.14
C SER A 177 -30.49 -4.06 0.03
N ASP A 178 -31.81 -3.84 0.01
CA ASP A 178 -32.44 -2.56 -0.32
C ASP A 178 -33.15 -1.91 0.88
N SER A 179 -32.75 -2.28 2.09
CA SER A 179 -33.23 -1.67 3.33
C SER A 179 -32.07 -1.23 4.20
N VAL A 180 -32.27 -0.13 4.94
CA VAL A 180 -31.28 0.31 5.93
C VAL A 180 -31.08 -0.79 6.97
N ALA A 181 -29.84 -1.24 7.09
CA ALA A 181 -29.43 -2.24 8.07
C ALA A 181 -28.91 -1.53 9.32
N ALA A 182 -29.53 -1.81 10.47
CA ALA A 182 -29.02 -1.32 11.75
C ALA A 182 -27.58 -1.83 11.97
N ASP A 183 -26.73 -0.98 12.56
CA ASP A 183 -25.32 -1.27 12.86
C ASP A 183 -24.41 -1.50 11.64
N LEU A 184 -24.93 -1.37 10.41
CA LEU A 184 -24.10 -1.30 9.21
C LEU A 184 -23.45 0.09 9.12
N ALA A 185 -22.14 0.10 9.02
CA ALA A 185 -21.34 1.32 8.95
C ALA A 185 -20.38 1.27 7.77
N PHE A 186 -19.90 2.43 7.35
CA PHE A 186 -18.95 2.53 6.25
C PHE A 186 -17.66 1.76 6.55
N ILE A 187 -17.24 0.93 5.59
CA ILE A 187 -15.97 0.20 5.61
C ILE A 187 -15.00 0.93 4.70
N ASN A 188 -13.82 1.26 5.22
CA ASN A 188 -12.85 2.07 4.49
C ASN A 188 -11.66 1.23 4.05
N ILE A 189 -11.34 1.23 2.75
CA ILE A 189 -10.10 0.66 2.20
C ILE A 189 -8.84 1.24 2.86
N HIS A 190 -8.91 2.47 3.37
CA HIS A 190 -7.79 3.24 3.92
C HIS A 190 -6.71 3.55 2.87
N TYR A 191 -6.03 4.68 3.04
CA TYR A 191 -5.47 5.48 1.95
C TYR A 191 -4.38 4.81 1.09
N ARG A 192 -4.32 5.22 -0.19
CA ARG A 192 -3.28 4.83 -1.18
C ARG A 192 -3.09 3.32 -1.29
N PRO A 193 -4.16 2.55 -1.59
CA PRO A 193 -4.10 1.09 -1.71
C PRO A 193 -3.48 0.63 -3.04
N ALA A 194 -2.44 1.32 -3.53
CA ALA A 194 -1.85 1.11 -4.86
C ALA A 194 -1.43 -0.34 -5.13
N ALA A 195 -0.95 -1.05 -4.11
CA ALA A 195 -0.64 -2.48 -4.25
C ALA A 195 -1.91 -3.31 -4.45
N ALA A 196 -2.99 -3.04 -3.70
CA ALA A 196 -4.25 -3.74 -3.90
C ALA A 196 -4.88 -3.43 -5.25
N THR A 197 -4.76 -2.18 -5.74
CA THR A 197 -5.15 -1.83 -7.12
C THR A 197 -4.34 -2.63 -8.13
N ARG A 198 -3.01 -2.65 -7.99
CA ARG A 198 -2.12 -3.35 -8.94
C ARG A 198 -2.40 -4.84 -9.00
N PHE A 199 -2.62 -5.50 -7.86
CA PHE A 199 -2.93 -6.94 -7.82
C PHE A 199 -4.40 -7.26 -8.16
N GLY A 200 -5.29 -6.26 -8.09
CA GLY A 200 -6.68 -6.37 -8.55
C GLY A 200 -7.41 -7.57 -7.97
N GLY A 201 -8.03 -8.36 -8.87
CA GLY A 201 -8.78 -9.58 -8.59
C GLY A 201 -8.04 -10.64 -7.77
N GLU A 202 -6.70 -10.65 -7.81
CA GLU A 202 -5.91 -11.64 -7.07
C GLU A 202 -5.99 -11.42 -5.55
N VAL A 203 -6.19 -10.17 -5.12
CA VAL A 203 -6.19 -9.77 -3.69
C VAL A 203 -7.47 -9.08 -3.27
N ARG A 204 -8.42 -8.89 -4.19
CA ARG A 204 -9.79 -8.45 -3.93
C ARG A 204 -9.85 -7.14 -3.14
N GLY A 205 -8.99 -6.19 -3.52
CA GLY A 205 -8.87 -4.89 -2.86
C GLY A 205 -10.14 -4.04 -2.97
N GLY A 206 -10.81 -4.08 -4.13
CA GLY A 206 -12.17 -3.59 -4.31
C GLY A 206 -13.21 -4.58 -3.78
N TYR A 207 -14.48 -4.18 -3.79
CA TYR A 207 -15.61 -5.08 -3.63
C TYR A 207 -15.96 -5.71 -4.97
N GLU A 208 -15.80 -7.02 -5.05
CA GLU A 208 -16.05 -7.82 -6.25
C GLU A 208 -17.41 -8.49 -6.16
N TYR A 209 -18.24 -8.30 -7.19
CA TYR A 209 -19.60 -8.83 -7.24
C TYR A 209 -19.63 -10.31 -7.65
N ASP A 210 -20.52 -11.07 -7.01
CA ASP A 210 -20.67 -12.51 -7.26
C ASP A 210 -20.95 -12.81 -8.74
N GLY A 211 -20.18 -13.76 -9.30
CA GLY A 211 -20.33 -14.20 -10.68
C GLY A 211 -19.63 -13.32 -11.72
N MET A 212 -18.97 -12.25 -11.29
CA MET A 212 -18.15 -11.38 -12.14
C MET A 212 -16.67 -11.78 -12.04
N GLU A 213 -15.93 -11.58 -13.13
CA GLU A 213 -14.48 -11.76 -13.18
C GLU A 213 -13.81 -10.38 -13.23
N TYR A 214 -12.70 -10.25 -12.50
CA TYR A 214 -11.99 -8.98 -12.33
C TYR A 214 -10.53 -9.11 -12.76
N ALA A 215 -10.00 -8.05 -13.35
CA ALA A 215 -8.61 -7.94 -13.77
C ALA A 215 -7.68 -8.19 -12.57
N GLY A 216 -6.79 -9.19 -12.71
CA GLY A 216 -5.81 -9.58 -11.71
C GLY A 216 -4.59 -8.65 -11.68
N TYR A 217 -3.40 -9.23 -11.48
CA TYR A 217 -2.16 -8.45 -11.46
C TYR A 217 -1.92 -7.69 -12.77
N TYR A 218 -1.81 -6.36 -12.67
CA TYR A 218 -1.52 -5.50 -13.80
C TYR A 218 -0.03 -5.45 -14.08
N PHE A 219 0.36 -6.13 -15.15
CA PHE A 219 1.68 -6.00 -15.75
C PHE A 219 1.70 -4.79 -16.70
N HIS A 220 2.46 -3.74 -16.36
CA HIS A 220 2.58 -2.57 -17.21
C HIS A 220 3.43 -2.86 -18.45
N ASP A 221 4.74 -3.09 -18.28
CA ASP A 221 5.65 -3.48 -19.35
C ASP A 221 6.94 -4.14 -18.79
N ARG A 222 7.91 -4.47 -19.64
CA ARG A 222 9.15 -5.17 -19.25
C ARG A 222 10.19 -4.27 -18.57
N ASP A 223 10.13 -2.98 -18.79
CA ASP A 223 11.04 -1.98 -18.26
C ASP A 223 10.43 -1.25 -17.04
N SER A 224 9.10 -1.30 -16.86
CA SER A 224 8.37 -0.73 -15.72
C SER A 224 7.57 -1.80 -14.95
N GLN A 225 8.27 -2.60 -14.13
CA GLN A 225 7.67 -3.78 -13.47
C GLN A 225 7.36 -3.59 -11.98
N THR A 226 8.05 -2.67 -11.32
CA THR A 226 8.01 -2.52 -9.86
C THR A 226 7.61 -1.10 -9.46
N CYS A 227 7.13 -0.92 -8.23
CA CYS A 227 6.77 0.42 -7.74
C CYS A 227 7.95 1.40 -7.85
N ASN A 228 9.17 0.92 -7.59
CA ASN A 228 10.38 1.74 -7.62
C ASN A 228 10.94 2.03 -9.02
N ASP A 229 10.37 1.46 -10.07
CA ASP A 229 10.71 1.85 -11.45
C ASP A 229 10.09 3.22 -11.74
N CYS A 230 8.83 3.42 -11.39
CA CYS A 230 8.09 4.68 -11.59
C CYS A 230 8.22 5.67 -10.41
N HIS A 231 8.33 5.19 -9.17
CA HIS A 231 8.43 6.06 -7.99
C HIS A 231 9.86 6.13 -7.45
N SER A 232 10.26 7.31 -6.99
CA SER A 232 11.47 7.48 -6.19
C SER A 232 11.27 6.92 -4.78
N PRO A 233 12.04 5.92 -4.31
CA PRO A 233 11.85 5.37 -2.97
C PRO A 233 12.10 6.37 -1.84
N HIS A 234 12.87 7.44 -2.10
CA HIS A 234 13.25 8.41 -1.10
C HIS A 234 12.49 9.72 -1.19
N SER A 235 12.21 10.26 -2.38
CA SER A 235 11.37 11.47 -2.51
C SER A 235 9.87 11.16 -2.61
N LEU A 236 9.51 9.91 -2.96
CA LEU A 236 8.15 9.43 -3.24
C LEU A 236 7.48 10.05 -4.48
N GLU A 237 8.20 10.94 -5.17
CA GLU A 237 7.76 11.54 -6.42
C GLU A 237 7.76 10.52 -7.56
N VAL A 238 6.84 10.70 -8.50
CA VAL A 238 6.80 9.95 -9.76
C VAL A 238 7.89 10.46 -10.69
N LYS A 239 8.62 9.55 -11.33
CA LYS A 239 9.66 9.86 -12.32
C LYS A 239 9.03 10.08 -13.69
N VAL A 240 8.37 11.22 -13.89
CA VAL A 240 7.60 11.51 -15.13
C VAL A 240 8.45 11.36 -16.40
N GLU A 241 9.75 11.70 -16.35
CA GLU A 241 10.67 11.56 -17.48
C GLU A 241 10.72 10.14 -18.05
N SER A 242 10.63 9.09 -17.23
CA SER A 242 10.70 7.70 -17.72
C SER A 242 9.48 7.30 -18.56
N CYS A 243 8.37 8.02 -18.44
CA CYS A 243 7.17 7.75 -19.23
C CYS A 243 7.34 8.21 -20.69
N THR A 244 8.17 9.24 -20.92
CA THR A 244 8.33 9.88 -22.24
C THR A 244 9.05 9.02 -23.27
N ASP A 245 9.68 7.91 -22.84
CA ASP A 245 10.33 6.94 -23.72
C ASP A 245 9.32 6.19 -24.61
N CYS A 246 8.07 6.04 -24.14
CA CYS A 246 7.01 5.27 -24.80
C CYS A 246 5.71 6.07 -25.02
N HIS A 247 5.44 7.08 -24.21
CA HIS A 247 4.22 7.87 -24.24
C HIS A 247 4.49 9.28 -24.74
N ASP A 248 4.31 9.49 -26.06
CA ASP A 248 4.57 10.76 -26.74
C ASP A 248 3.71 11.92 -26.21
N GLU A 249 2.54 11.62 -25.63
CA GLU A 249 1.65 12.59 -24.99
C GLU A 249 2.14 13.13 -23.64
N VAL A 250 3.15 12.50 -23.02
CA VAL A 250 3.65 12.90 -21.70
C VAL A 250 4.74 13.96 -21.82
N ASP A 251 4.56 15.05 -21.07
CA ASP A 251 5.56 16.09 -20.85
C ASP A 251 6.27 15.83 -19.51
N ALA A 252 7.58 15.57 -19.57
CA ALA A 252 8.42 15.37 -18.38
C ALA A 252 8.36 16.54 -17.38
N ALA A 253 8.04 17.75 -17.82
CA ALA A 253 7.89 18.92 -16.96
C ALA A 253 6.49 19.03 -16.33
N ASN A 254 5.53 18.18 -16.72
CA ASN A 254 4.15 18.25 -16.27
C ASN A 254 3.54 16.86 -16.04
N ALA A 255 3.60 16.37 -14.79
CA ALA A 255 3.05 15.08 -14.36
C ALA A 255 1.58 14.87 -14.75
N GLU A 256 0.78 15.94 -14.85
CA GLU A 256 -0.65 15.85 -15.20
C GLU A 256 -0.87 15.29 -16.60
N THR A 257 0.10 15.43 -17.50
CA THR A 257 0.02 14.91 -18.87
C THR A 257 0.05 13.37 -18.93
N MET A 258 0.46 12.68 -17.85
CA MET A 258 0.31 11.22 -17.75
C MET A 258 -1.15 10.78 -17.85
N ARG A 259 -2.11 11.65 -17.51
CA ARG A 259 -3.55 11.36 -17.65
C ARG A 259 -4.02 11.30 -19.10
N LEU A 260 -3.23 11.85 -20.03
CA LEU A 260 -3.51 11.77 -21.47
C LEU A 260 -3.15 10.40 -22.05
N VAL A 261 -2.45 9.56 -21.28
CA VAL A 261 -2.00 8.26 -21.73
C VAL A 261 -3.17 7.35 -22.07
N ARG A 262 -3.09 6.75 -23.25
CA ARG A 262 -4.11 5.86 -23.78
C ARG A 262 -3.66 4.41 -23.67
N SER A 263 -4.43 3.60 -22.95
CA SER A 263 -4.26 2.14 -22.91
C SER A 263 -5.17 1.40 -23.92
N SER A 264 -6.26 2.04 -24.35
CA SER A 264 -7.29 1.45 -25.22
C SER A 264 -7.90 2.48 -26.18
N LYS A 265 -8.62 1.96 -27.19
CA LYS A 265 -9.49 2.75 -28.09
C LYS A 265 -10.98 2.60 -27.77
N ALA A 266 -11.30 1.78 -26.77
CA ALA A 266 -12.65 1.68 -26.25
C ALA A 266 -13.06 3.02 -25.63
N ASP A 267 -14.37 3.28 -25.67
CA ASP A 267 -15.08 4.41 -25.09
C ASP A 267 -15.89 3.81 -23.93
N TYR A 268 -15.27 3.73 -22.76
CA TYR A 268 -15.79 2.97 -21.62
C TYR A 268 -16.88 3.74 -20.89
N ASP A 269 -16.91 5.06 -20.97
CA ASP A 269 -17.96 5.89 -20.38
C ASP A 269 -19.13 6.22 -21.35
N ALA A 270 -18.98 5.84 -22.63
CA ALA A 270 -19.92 6.08 -23.74
C ALA A 270 -20.19 7.55 -24.07
N ASN A 271 -19.22 8.44 -23.85
CA ASN A 271 -19.35 9.87 -24.17
C ASN A 271 -19.06 10.19 -25.66
N GLY A 272 -18.54 9.22 -26.43
CA GLY A 272 -18.19 9.34 -27.85
C GLY A 272 -16.76 9.83 -28.14
N ASP A 273 -15.97 10.17 -27.12
CA ASP A 273 -14.59 10.64 -27.21
C ASP A 273 -13.58 9.49 -27.15
N THR A 274 -13.42 8.82 -28.29
CA THR A 274 -12.36 7.80 -28.44
C THR A 274 -10.94 8.38 -28.52
N SER A 275 -10.68 9.63 -28.12
CA SER A 275 -9.37 10.29 -28.17
C SER A 275 -8.74 10.56 -26.81
N GLU A 276 -9.50 10.44 -25.73
CA GLU A 276 -9.03 10.73 -24.38
C GLU A 276 -8.19 9.61 -23.76
N GLY A 277 -7.50 9.95 -22.67
CA GLY A 277 -6.70 9.03 -21.89
C GLY A 277 -7.57 8.21 -20.94
N ILE A 278 -7.06 7.03 -20.53
CA ILE A 278 -7.80 6.08 -19.68
C ILE A 278 -8.19 6.67 -18.32
N HIS A 279 -7.47 7.69 -17.85
CA HIS A 279 -7.83 8.43 -16.65
C HIS A 279 -9.21 9.09 -16.79
N ALA A 280 -9.52 9.66 -17.95
CA ALA A 280 -10.77 10.39 -18.15
C ALA A 280 -11.97 9.44 -18.17
N GLU A 281 -11.82 8.28 -18.81
CA GLU A 281 -12.78 7.16 -18.76
C GLU A 281 -13.10 6.75 -17.30
N ILE A 282 -12.05 6.52 -16.49
CA ILE A 282 -12.21 6.18 -15.07
C ILE A 282 -12.89 7.31 -14.30
N ALA A 283 -12.50 8.57 -14.54
CA ALA A 283 -13.06 9.72 -13.84
C ALA A 283 -14.55 9.92 -14.17
N ALA A 284 -14.94 9.72 -15.42
CA ALA A 284 -16.33 9.81 -15.86
C ALA A 284 -17.18 8.70 -15.24
N LEU A 285 -16.74 7.45 -15.29
CA LEU A 285 -17.44 6.34 -14.62
C LEU A 285 -17.46 6.48 -13.10
N HIS A 286 -16.40 7.02 -12.49
CA HIS A 286 -16.40 7.35 -11.06
C HIS A 286 -17.46 8.40 -10.73
N GLY A 287 -17.64 9.41 -11.58
CA GLY A 287 -18.74 10.39 -11.48
C GLY A 287 -20.12 9.75 -11.62
N GLN A 288 -20.33 8.90 -12.64
CA GLN A 288 -21.58 8.16 -12.81
C GLN A 288 -21.90 7.25 -11.62
N LEU A 289 -20.88 6.64 -11.01
CA LEU A 289 -21.03 5.86 -9.78
C LEU A 289 -21.48 6.74 -8.60
N TYR A 290 -20.96 7.96 -8.48
CA TYR A 290 -21.45 8.90 -7.46
C TYR A 290 -22.93 9.25 -7.69
N ASP A 291 -23.32 9.56 -8.93
CA ASP A 291 -24.70 9.85 -9.28
C ASP A 291 -25.62 8.68 -8.93
N ALA A 292 -25.18 7.45 -9.21
CA ALA A 292 -25.90 6.22 -8.85
C ALA A 292 -26.04 6.07 -7.32
N ILE A 293 -24.98 6.32 -6.56
CA ILE A 293 -24.95 6.27 -5.09
C ILE A 293 -25.93 7.29 -4.51
N SER A 294 -25.83 8.55 -4.93
CA SER A 294 -26.68 9.63 -4.44
C SER A 294 -28.15 9.40 -4.79
N SER A 295 -28.43 9.00 -6.03
CA SER A 295 -29.80 8.71 -6.49
C SER A 295 -30.40 7.50 -5.77
N TYR A 296 -29.63 6.43 -5.57
CA TYR A 296 -30.09 5.27 -4.81
C TYR A 296 -30.42 5.63 -3.35
N ALA A 297 -29.52 6.37 -2.69
CA ALA A 297 -29.69 6.75 -1.30
C ALA A 297 -30.95 7.63 -1.10
N ASP A 298 -31.21 8.57 -2.01
CA ASP A 298 -32.42 9.38 -1.98
C ASP A 298 -33.68 8.60 -2.40
N ALA A 299 -33.71 8.04 -3.60
CA ALA A 299 -34.93 7.49 -4.20
C ALA A 299 -35.37 6.16 -3.57
N VAL A 300 -34.42 5.32 -3.13
CA VAL A 300 -34.71 3.98 -2.60
C VAL A 300 -34.76 3.99 -1.08
N LEU A 301 -33.79 4.63 -0.42
CA LEU A 301 -33.72 4.65 1.05
C LEU A 301 -34.43 5.87 1.66
N GLY A 302 -34.64 6.96 0.90
CA GLY A 302 -35.14 8.23 1.44
C GLY A 302 -34.14 8.91 2.37
N GLN A 303 -32.84 8.68 2.14
CA GLN A 303 -31.72 9.08 2.99
C GLN A 303 -30.59 9.61 2.11
N PRO A 304 -30.66 10.86 1.62
CA PRO A 304 -29.66 11.36 0.69
C PRO A 304 -28.27 11.47 1.32
N VAL A 305 -27.25 11.21 0.51
CA VAL A 305 -25.85 11.06 0.91
C VAL A 305 -24.94 11.98 0.12
N ILE A 306 -23.94 12.54 0.81
CA ILE A 306 -22.86 13.34 0.25
C ILE A 306 -21.53 12.65 0.48
N PHE A 307 -20.64 12.73 -0.51
CA PHE A 307 -19.23 12.36 -0.35
C PHE A 307 -18.30 13.58 -0.27
N ARG A 308 -17.37 13.55 0.70
CA ARG A 308 -16.24 14.47 0.82
C ARG A 308 -14.95 13.72 1.14
N GLY A 309 -14.16 13.42 0.11
CA GLY A 309 -12.94 12.61 0.23
C GLY A 309 -11.83 13.15 1.15
N THR A 310 -11.87 14.45 1.51
CA THR A 310 -10.89 15.11 2.39
C THR A 310 -11.26 15.11 3.87
N ASN A 311 -12.48 14.72 4.23
CA ASN A 311 -12.99 14.84 5.59
C ASN A 311 -13.48 13.48 6.07
N TYR A 312 -12.95 12.98 7.18
CA TYR A 312 -13.45 11.74 7.78
C TYR A 312 -14.86 11.97 8.37
N PRO A 313 -15.83 11.03 8.20
CA PRO A 313 -15.72 9.69 7.61
C PRO A 313 -16.14 9.59 6.14
N TYR A 314 -15.94 10.67 5.38
CA TYR A 314 -16.15 10.84 3.93
C TYR A 314 -17.58 10.83 3.45
N PHE A 315 -18.47 10.07 4.06
CA PHE A 315 -19.89 10.07 3.73
C PHE A 315 -20.70 10.76 4.82
N PHE A 316 -21.55 11.70 4.43
CA PHE A 316 -22.36 12.54 5.32
C PHE A 316 -23.82 12.52 4.85
N ASN A 317 -24.77 12.78 5.75
CA ASN A 317 -26.16 12.96 5.34
C ASN A 317 -26.30 14.33 4.66
N ASP A 318 -26.99 14.36 3.52
CA ASP A 318 -27.46 15.59 2.90
C ASP A 318 -28.74 16.03 3.60
N THR A 319 -28.59 16.93 4.57
CA THR A 319 -29.68 17.37 5.44
C THR A 319 -30.54 18.45 4.79
N ASN A 320 -30.01 19.16 3.80
CA ASN A 320 -30.70 20.23 3.10
C ASN A 320 -31.22 19.82 1.70
N GLY A 321 -30.76 18.67 1.18
CA GLY A 321 -31.19 18.06 -0.07
C GLY A 321 -30.62 18.74 -1.34
N ASN A 322 -29.48 19.43 -1.24
CA ASN A 322 -28.88 20.15 -2.37
C ASN A 322 -27.81 19.33 -3.12
N GLY A 323 -27.41 18.17 -2.61
CA GLY A 323 -26.36 17.32 -3.18
C GLY A 323 -24.94 17.89 -3.08
N GLU A 324 -24.72 18.96 -2.32
CA GLU A 324 -23.42 19.64 -2.17
C GLU A 324 -22.82 19.37 -0.78
N ALA A 325 -21.50 19.20 -0.73
CA ALA A 325 -20.79 19.02 0.54
C ALA A 325 -20.58 20.35 1.27
N ASP A 326 -21.65 20.86 1.87
CA ASP A 326 -21.65 22.11 2.63
C ASP A 326 -20.81 22.00 3.93
N ASP A 327 -20.12 23.09 4.29
CA ASP A 327 -19.21 23.12 5.45
C ASP A 327 -19.93 22.79 6.78
N ASP A 328 -21.23 23.08 6.90
CA ASP A 328 -22.03 22.75 8.08
C ASP A 328 -22.54 21.29 8.13
N GLU A 329 -22.52 20.58 7.00
CA GLU A 329 -22.89 19.17 6.89
C GLU A 329 -21.69 18.23 6.99
N VAL A 330 -20.51 18.70 6.58
CA VAL A 330 -19.24 17.93 6.60
C VAL A 330 -18.63 17.94 8.01
N ALA A 331 -19.30 17.26 8.92
CA ALA A 331 -18.86 17.09 10.31
C ALA A 331 -19.11 15.67 10.81
N PHE A 332 -18.22 15.15 11.66
CA PHE A 332 -18.33 13.79 12.21
C PHE A 332 -19.70 13.45 12.84
N PRO A 333 -20.37 14.38 13.57
CA PRO A 333 -21.73 14.13 14.07
C PRO A 333 -22.77 13.85 12.97
N ASN A 334 -22.59 14.40 11.77
CA ASN A 334 -23.47 14.21 10.61
C ASN A 334 -23.00 13.09 9.66
N ARG A 335 -22.12 12.19 10.12
CA ARG A 335 -21.72 11.03 9.32
C ARG A 335 -22.93 10.23 8.83
N TYR A 336 -22.85 9.73 7.60
CA TYR A 336 -23.88 8.90 7.01
C TYR A 336 -23.96 7.54 7.71
N GLN A 337 -25.17 7.17 8.17
CA GLN A 337 -25.44 5.94 8.93
C GLN A 337 -26.54 5.08 8.30
N SER A 338 -27.20 5.58 7.27
CA SER A 338 -28.34 4.91 6.62
C SER A 338 -27.87 3.94 5.51
N TRP A 339 -26.97 3.03 5.87
CA TRP A 339 -26.40 2.07 4.92
C TRP A 339 -27.34 0.89 4.67
N SER A 340 -27.62 0.59 3.40
CA SER A 340 -28.07 -0.74 2.98
C SER A 340 -26.87 -1.56 2.49
N PRO A 341 -26.96 -2.90 2.44
CA PRO A 341 -25.89 -3.73 1.89
C PRO A 341 -25.47 -3.33 0.48
N ARG A 342 -26.44 -3.04 -0.40
CA ARG A 342 -26.16 -2.61 -1.78
C ARG A 342 -25.38 -1.29 -1.82
N LEU A 343 -25.88 -0.29 -1.09
CA LEU A 343 -25.24 1.02 -1.04
C LEU A 343 -23.82 0.95 -0.47
N LEU A 344 -23.58 0.13 0.55
CA LEU A 344 -22.25 0.00 1.15
C LEU A 344 -21.23 -0.59 0.16
N LYS A 345 -21.61 -1.60 -0.61
CA LYS A 345 -20.74 -2.23 -1.62
C LYS A 345 -20.29 -1.21 -2.67
N ALA A 346 -21.25 -0.46 -3.22
CA ALA A 346 -20.95 0.58 -4.20
C ALA A 346 -20.13 1.74 -3.61
N ALA A 347 -20.46 2.21 -2.40
CA ALA A 347 -19.71 3.26 -1.71
C ALA A 347 -18.28 2.83 -1.35
N TYR A 348 -18.07 1.54 -1.05
CA TYR A 348 -16.75 0.97 -0.85
C TYR A 348 -15.90 1.09 -2.12
N ASN A 349 -16.43 0.67 -3.27
CA ASN A 349 -15.75 0.79 -4.57
C ASN A 349 -15.49 2.24 -4.98
N TYR A 350 -16.48 3.12 -4.79
CA TYR A 350 -16.31 4.54 -5.03
C TYR A 350 -15.16 5.13 -4.22
N ASN A 351 -15.07 4.76 -2.93
CA ASN A 351 -13.97 5.19 -2.09
C ASN A 351 -12.65 4.52 -2.50
N PHE A 352 -12.63 3.23 -2.84
CA PHE A 352 -11.45 2.51 -3.34
C PHE A 352 -10.78 3.25 -4.50
N ILE A 353 -11.55 3.55 -5.54
CA ILE A 353 -11.10 4.30 -6.73
C ILE A 353 -10.59 5.69 -6.32
N SER A 354 -11.32 6.40 -5.44
CA SER A 354 -10.92 7.74 -5.00
C SER A 354 -9.61 7.77 -4.18
N LYS A 355 -9.25 6.66 -3.52
CA LYS A 355 -8.08 6.58 -2.62
C LYS A 355 -6.80 6.14 -3.34
N ASP A 356 -6.87 5.81 -4.62
CA ASP A 356 -5.70 5.57 -5.47
C ASP A 356 -5.62 6.55 -6.65
N PRO A 357 -5.04 7.75 -6.45
CA PRO A 357 -4.89 8.74 -7.53
C PRO A 357 -4.06 8.24 -8.72
N GLY A 358 -3.27 7.17 -8.56
CA GLY A 358 -2.46 6.56 -9.62
C GLY A 358 -3.12 5.34 -10.26
N GLY A 359 -4.36 5.00 -9.89
CA GLY A 359 -5.00 3.76 -10.31
C GLY A 359 -5.13 3.61 -11.84
N TYR A 360 -5.17 4.72 -12.58
CA TYR A 360 -5.17 4.73 -14.04
C TYR A 360 -3.88 4.17 -14.66
N THR A 361 -2.80 4.08 -13.88
CA THR A 361 -1.54 3.41 -14.24
C THR A 361 -1.36 2.11 -13.47
N HIS A 362 -1.87 2.02 -12.23
CA HIS A 362 -1.67 0.82 -11.40
C HIS A 362 -2.49 -0.37 -11.88
N ASN A 363 -3.77 -0.17 -12.27
CA ASN A 363 -4.65 -1.19 -12.86
C ASN A 363 -5.94 -0.52 -13.37
N PRO A 364 -5.94 0.09 -14.57
CA PRO A 364 -7.09 0.82 -15.08
C PRO A 364 -8.33 -0.07 -15.28
N TYR A 365 -8.15 -1.30 -15.77
CA TYR A 365 -9.27 -2.21 -16.06
C TYR A 365 -9.99 -2.66 -14.81
N TYR A 366 -9.26 -2.96 -13.73
CA TYR A 366 -9.88 -3.29 -12.44
C TYR A 366 -10.76 -2.14 -11.93
N GLN A 367 -10.29 -0.89 -12.01
CA GLN A 367 -11.09 0.26 -11.59
C GLN A 367 -12.35 0.46 -12.44
N LEU A 368 -12.25 0.30 -13.76
CA LEU A 368 -13.39 0.39 -14.67
C LEU A 368 -14.43 -0.69 -14.37
N GLN A 369 -13.99 -1.94 -14.13
CA GLN A 369 -14.88 -3.06 -13.77
C GLN A 369 -15.60 -2.81 -12.45
N LEU A 370 -14.88 -2.36 -11.41
CA LEU A 370 -15.48 -2.03 -10.12
C LEU A 370 -16.51 -0.90 -10.24
N ALA A 371 -16.19 0.16 -10.99
CA ALA A 371 -17.12 1.27 -11.20
C ALA A 371 -18.37 0.82 -11.94
N TYR A 372 -18.19 0.13 -13.08
CA TYR A 372 -19.28 -0.35 -13.92
C TYR A 372 -20.21 -1.30 -13.16
N ASP A 373 -19.66 -2.29 -12.46
CA ASP A 373 -20.46 -3.29 -11.75
C ASP A 373 -21.21 -2.67 -10.57
N SER A 374 -20.61 -1.70 -9.87
CA SER A 374 -21.31 -0.95 -8.82
C SER A 374 -22.44 -0.06 -9.36
N ILE A 375 -22.28 0.56 -10.54
CA ILE A 375 -23.37 1.29 -11.21
C ILE A 375 -24.49 0.32 -11.58
N ALA A 376 -24.15 -0.84 -12.17
CA ALA A 376 -25.12 -1.85 -12.56
C ALA A 376 -25.92 -2.41 -11.37
N ASP A 377 -25.24 -2.70 -10.26
CA ASP A 377 -25.85 -3.14 -9.01
C ASP A 377 -26.85 -2.10 -8.47
N LEU A 378 -26.44 -0.83 -8.39
CA LEU A 378 -27.34 0.25 -7.96
C LEU A 378 -28.50 0.50 -8.93
N ALA A 379 -28.28 0.35 -10.24
CA ALA A 379 -29.33 0.45 -11.26
C ALA A 379 -30.39 -0.64 -11.07
N GLU A 380 -29.98 -1.89 -10.84
CA GLU A 380 -30.89 -2.99 -10.50
C GLU A 380 -31.66 -2.71 -9.20
N GLY A 381 -30.98 -2.13 -8.21
CA GLY A 381 -31.57 -1.69 -6.95
C GLY A 381 -32.56 -0.52 -7.05
N GLY A 382 -32.74 0.07 -8.22
CA GLY A 382 -33.73 1.13 -8.45
C GLY A 382 -33.19 2.55 -8.26
N SER A 383 -31.87 2.76 -8.36
CA SER A 383 -31.28 4.11 -8.39
C SER A 383 -31.80 4.97 -9.55
N GLY A 384 -32.30 4.36 -10.62
CA GLY A 384 -32.83 5.06 -11.79
C GLY A 384 -31.76 5.62 -12.73
N VAL A 385 -30.47 5.40 -12.46
CA VAL A 385 -29.40 5.70 -13.41
C VAL A 385 -29.34 4.64 -14.51
N GLU A 386 -29.01 5.07 -15.73
CA GLU A 386 -28.75 4.16 -16.84
C GLU A 386 -27.31 3.67 -16.76
N VAL A 387 -27.10 2.37 -16.95
CA VAL A 387 -25.75 1.79 -17.07
C VAL A 387 -25.25 2.13 -18.47
N MET A 388 -24.44 3.19 -18.57
CA MET A 388 -23.80 3.59 -19.82
C MET A 388 -22.39 3.00 -19.90
N GLY A 389 -21.82 2.98 -21.10
CA GLY A 389 -20.46 2.50 -21.30
C GLY A 389 -20.33 1.03 -21.61
N GLU A 390 -19.09 0.57 -21.62
CA GLU A 390 -18.71 -0.83 -21.79
C GLU A 390 -17.88 -1.28 -20.59
N ARG A 391 -18.15 -2.48 -20.08
CA ARG A 391 -17.31 -3.12 -19.07
C ARG A 391 -16.11 -3.77 -19.77
N PRO A 392 -14.85 -3.50 -19.38
CA PRO A 392 -13.72 -4.16 -20.02
C PRO A 392 -13.67 -5.66 -19.69
N ASP A 393 -13.28 -6.45 -20.70
CA ASP A 393 -13.19 -7.91 -20.62
C ASP A 393 -11.99 -8.39 -19.78
N GLU A 394 -10.84 -7.68 -19.83
CA GLU A 394 -9.61 -7.95 -19.06
C GLU A 394 -8.84 -6.65 -18.76
#